data_AF-A0AB34LED8-F1
#
_entry.id   AF-A0AB34LED8-F1
#
_cell.length_a   1.000
_cell.length_b   1.000
_cell.length_c   1.000
_cell.angle_alpha   90.00
_cell.angle_beta   90.00
_cell.angle_gamma   90.00
#
_symmetry.space_group_name_H-M   'P 1'
#
loop_
_entity.id
_entity.type
_entity.pdbx_description
1 polymer ?
#
loop_
_entity_poly.entity_id
_entity_poly.type
_entity_poly.pdbx_seq_one_letter_code
_entity_poly.pdbx_strand_id
1 'polypeptide(L)'
;MEQKKDHPKNSPIKRREFFKLCGSVVAGGTILAVAGGMARRVEGTEASLFWQIDPNVCTQCGRCETHCVLPVSAVKCIHANKVCGYCDLCGGYYRTNVKELNTAAENMMCPTGAILRKFVEDPYFEYTIDEDLCNGCGKCVKGCSSFGNGSLYLQIKQDLCLNCNECQISTVCASGAITRVPYATAYKLKG
;
A
#
# COMPACT_ATOMS: atom_id res chain seq x y z
N MET A 1 -69.38 16.30 -64.13
CA MET A 1 -68.13 16.53 -64.87
C MET A 1 -67.16 17.20 -63.92
N GLU A 2 -65.99 16.57 -63.75
CA GLU A 2 -65.00 16.80 -62.69
C GLU A 2 -64.53 18.26 -62.53
N GLN A 3 -64.35 18.70 -61.28
CA GLN A 3 -63.43 19.77 -60.92
C GLN A 3 -62.23 19.17 -60.19
N LYS A 4 -61.03 19.48 -60.70
CA LYS A 4 -59.72 18.99 -60.24
C LYS A 4 -59.41 19.45 -58.81
N LYS A 5 -58.81 18.55 -58.03
CA LYS A 5 -58.27 18.75 -56.67
C LYS A 5 -57.04 19.67 -56.69
N ASP A 6 -57.03 20.65 -55.79
CA ASP A 6 -55.83 21.40 -55.39
C ASP A 6 -54.98 20.60 -54.39
N HIS A 7 -53.66 20.62 -54.58
CA HIS A 7 -52.66 20.21 -53.59
C HIS A 7 -51.75 21.41 -53.27
N PRO A 8 -51.63 21.85 -52.01
CA PRO A 8 -50.57 22.78 -51.63
C PRO A 8 -49.23 22.03 -51.56
N LYS A 9 -48.26 22.53 -52.33
CA LYS A 9 -46.89 21.99 -52.44
C LYS A 9 -46.12 22.20 -51.12
N ASN A 10 -45.56 21.11 -50.61
CA ASN A 10 -44.64 21.10 -49.48
C ASN A 10 -43.32 21.80 -49.87
N SER A 11 -42.93 22.87 -49.17
CA SER A 11 -41.68 23.58 -49.45
C SER A 11 -40.51 22.89 -48.73
N PRO A 12 -39.36 22.70 -49.40
CA PRO A 12 -38.21 22.05 -48.77
C PRO A 12 -37.60 22.99 -47.74
N ILE A 13 -37.41 22.48 -46.51
CA ILE A 13 -36.74 23.19 -45.42
C ILE A 13 -35.43 23.75 -45.94
N LYS A 14 -35.26 25.08 -45.84
CA LYS A 14 -34.09 25.78 -46.37
C LYS A 14 -32.85 25.22 -45.68
N ARG A 15 -31.85 24.75 -46.45
CA ARG A 15 -30.57 24.19 -45.97
C ARG A 15 -29.95 24.97 -44.79
N ARG A 16 -30.13 26.29 -44.76
CA ARG A 16 -29.62 27.18 -43.72
C ARG A 16 -30.25 26.95 -42.34
N GLU A 17 -31.52 26.53 -42.27
CA GLU A 17 -32.17 26.16 -41.00
C GLU A 17 -31.72 24.79 -40.52
N PHE A 18 -31.50 23.84 -41.44
CA PHE A 18 -30.93 22.53 -41.14
C PHE A 18 -29.52 22.64 -40.53
N PHE A 19 -28.65 23.49 -41.10
CA PHE A 19 -27.31 23.72 -40.53
C PHE A 19 -27.35 24.43 -39.18
N LYS A 20 -28.33 25.32 -38.92
CA LYS A 20 -28.51 25.94 -37.60
C LYS A 20 -28.96 24.91 -36.55
N LEU A 21 -29.88 24.02 -36.93
CA LEU A 21 -30.39 22.97 -36.06
C LEU A 21 -29.31 21.91 -35.72
N CYS A 22 -28.55 21.47 -36.72
CA CYS A 22 -27.42 20.55 -36.51
C CYS A 22 -26.29 21.20 -35.69
N GLY A 23 -25.99 22.49 -35.92
CA GLY A 23 -24.98 23.23 -35.15
C GLY A 23 -25.32 23.33 -33.67
N SER A 24 -26.59 23.56 -33.30
CA SER A 24 -27.02 23.62 -31.90
C SER A 24 -26.97 22.27 -31.18
N VAL A 25 -27.23 21.16 -31.88
CA VAL A 25 -27.20 19.81 -31.30
C VAL A 25 -25.76 19.32 -31.04
N VAL A 26 -24.83 19.64 -31.95
CA VAL A 26 -23.41 19.28 -31.80
C VAL A 26 -22.73 20.11 -30.71
N ALA A 27 -23.05 21.40 -30.59
CA ALA A 27 -22.51 22.26 -29.53
C ALA A 27 -23.10 21.93 -28.14
N GLY A 28 -24.39 21.60 -28.04
CA GLY A 28 -25.02 21.23 -26.76
C GLY A 28 -24.63 19.83 -26.27
N GLY A 29 -24.50 18.86 -27.19
CA GLY A 29 -24.13 17.47 -26.86
C GLY A 29 -22.68 17.32 -26.40
N THR A 30 -21.76 18.15 -26.92
CA THR A 30 -20.34 18.10 -26.54
C THR A 30 -20.09 18.72 -25.15
N ILE A 31 -20.78 19.78 -24.77
CA ILE A 31 -20.63 20.39 -23.44
C ILE A 31 -21.19 19.46 -22.34
N LEU A 32 -22.33 18.80 -22.59
CA LEU A 32 -22.88 17.80 -21.66
C LEU A 32 -22.02 16.53 -21.56
N ALA A 33 -21.38 16.09 -22.64
CA ALA A 33 -20.47 14.95 -22.62
C ALA A 33 -19.15 15.24 -21.90
N VAL A 34 -18.60 16.46 -22.03
CA VAL A 34 -17.36 16.86 -21.35
C VAL A 34 -17.61 17.16 -19.87
N ALA A 35 -18.74 17.78 -19.50
CA ALA A 35 -19.12 17.99 -18.10
C ALA A 35 -19.54 16.67 -17.41
N GLY A 36 -20.29 15.80 -18.11
CA GLY A 36 -20.72 14.50 -17.59
C GLY A 36 -19.58 13.46 -17.52
N GLY A 37 -18.58 13.57 -18.38
CA GLY A 37 -17.40 12.68 -18.38
C GLY A 37 -16.43 12.93 -17.22
N MET A 38 -16.37 14.16 -16.68
CA MET A 38 -15.56 14.46 -15.50
C MET A 38 -16.25 14.12 -14.18
N ALA A 39 -17.59 14.07 -14.13
CA ALA A 39 -18.35 13.72 -12.92
C ALA A 39 -18.32 12.22 -12.57
N ARG A 40 -17.85 11.35 -13.48
CA ARG A 40 -17.87 9.88 -13.33
C ARG A 40 -16.58 9.25 -12.79
N ARG A 41 -15.67 10.03 -12.21
CA ARG A 41 -14.47 9.52 -11.51
C ARG A 41 -14.46 9.77 -10.01
N VAL A 42 -15.64 9.82 -9.40
CA VAL A 42 -15.80 9.71 -7.95
C VAL A 42 -16.76 8.56 -7.65
N GLU A 43 -16.51 7.39 -8.23
CA GLU A 43 -16.85 6.15 -7.52
C GLU A 43 -15.74 5.92 -6.48
N GLY A 44 -15.71 6.82 -5.50
CA GLY A 44 -15.13 6.50 -4.23
C GLY A 44 -16.04 5.42 -3.65
N THR A 45 -15.66 4.16 -3.83
CA THR A 45 -15.88 3.20 -2.74
C THR A 45 -15.47 3.94 -1.48
N GLU A 46 -16.39 4.17 -0.53
CA GLU A 46 -16.07 4.67 0.81
C GLU A 46 -14.75 3.99 1.20
N ALA A 47 -13.64 4.75 1.13
CA ALA A 47 -12.33 4.13 1.13
C ALA A 47 -12.13 3.64 2.55
N SER A 48 -12.40 2.35 2.78
CA SER A 48 -12.25 1.74 4.08
C SER A 48 -10.83 2.04 4.53
N LEU A 49 -10.71 2.86 5.57
CA LEU A 49 -9.42 3.28 6.07
C LEU A 49 -8.86 2.17 6.95
N PHE A 50 -7.60 1.82 6.70
CA PHE A 50 -6.88 0.79 7.40
C PHE A 50 -5.77 1.39 8.25
N TRP A 51 -5.51 0.79 9.41
CA TRP A 51 -4.33 1.12 10.19
C TRP A 51 -3.07 0.68 9.49
N GLN A 52 -2.09 1.58 9.39
CA GLN A 52 -0.84 1.28 8.76
C GLN A 52 0.34 2.06 9.33
N ILE A 53 1.54 1.46 9.23
CA ILE A 53 2.81 2.03 9.67
C ILE A 53 3.48 2.78 8.52
N ASP A 54 3.85 4.04 8.76
CA ASP A 54 4.81 4.73 7.91
C ASP A 54 6.25 4.29 8.28
N PRO A 55 6.96 3.58 7.39
CA PRO A 55 8.27 3.01 7.71
C PRO A 55 9.37 4.09 7.85
N ASN A 56 9.14 5.30 7.36
CA ASN A 56 10.08 6.42 7.46
C ASN A 56 9.95 7.16 8.80
N VAL A 57 8.78 7.06 9.46
CA VAL A 57 8.51 7.67 10.76
C VAL A 57 8.71 6.68 11.91
N CYS A 58 8.64 5.37 11.62
CA CYS A 58 8.80 4.33 12.63
C CYS A 58 10.19 4.38 13.29
N THR A 59 10.22 4.38 14.63
CA THR A 59 11.45 4.38 15.45
C THR A 59 11.77 3.02 16.08
N GLN A 60 11.06 1.96 15.67
CA GLN A 60 11.24 0.58 16.16
C GLN A 60 11.19 0.48 17.70
N CYS A 61 10.20 1.14 18.31
CA CYS A 61 10.04 1.21 19.77
C CYS A 61 9.64 -0.13 20.45
N GLY A 62 9.34 -1.19 19.68
CA GLY A 62 8.96 -2.50 20.20
C GLY A 62 7.50 -2.65 20.65
N ARG A 63 6.73 -1.56 20.78
CA ARG A 63 5.34 -1.60 21.28
C ARG A 63 4.36 -2.35 20.38
N CYS A 64 4.70 -2.55 19.10
CA CYS A 64 3.91 -3.34 18.15
C CYS A 64 3.73 -4.80 18.56
N GLU A 65 4.71 -5.36 19.28
CA GLU A 65 4.70 -6.74 19.79
C GLU A 65 3.70 -6.91 20.94
N THR A 66 3.60 -5.92 21.82
CA THR A 66 2.92 -6.06 23.11
C THR A 66 1.54 -5.41 23.19
N HIS A 67 1.21 -4.52 22.24
CA HIS A 67 -0.06 -3.75 22.27
C HIS A 67 -1.00 -4.12 21.11
N CYS A 68 -0.72 -5.20 20.38
CA CYS A 68 -1.72 -5.76 19.48
C CYS A 68 -2.76 -6.53 20.30
N VAL A 69 -4.03 -6.46 19.89
CA VAL A 69 -5.09 -7.28 20.50
C VAL A 69 -4.97 -8.76 20.14
N LEU A 70 -4.21 -9.08 19.09
CA LEU A 70 -3.92 -10.45 18.70
C LEU A 70 -2.76 -11.01 19.53
N PRO A 71 -2.78 -12.31 19.89
CA PRO A 71 -1.67 -12.96 20.59
C PRO A 71 -0.34 -12.87 19.85
N VAL A 72 -0.39 -13.00 18.52
CA VAL A 72 0.72 -12.68 17.62
C VAL A 72 0.32 -11.44 16.83
N SER A 73 1.13 -10.39 16.91
CA SER A 73 0.82 -9.10 16.29
C SER A 73 0.53 -9.20 14.80
N ALA A 74 -0.46 -8.44 14.33
CA ALA A 74 -0.68 -8.20 12.89
C ALA A 74 0.44 -7.35 12.26
N VAL A 75 1.31 -6.76 13.07
CA VAL A 75 2.52 -6.08 12.58
C VAL A 75 3.58 -7.13 12.28
N LYS A 76 4.09 -7.15 11.05
CA LYS A 76 5.17 -8.04 10.62
C LYS A 76 6.36 -7.26 10.12
N CYS A 77 7.53 -7.89 10.21
CA CYS A 77 8.71 -7.44 9.48
C CYS A 77 8.51 -7.77 8.00
N ILE A 78 8.67 -6.78 7.13
CA ILE A 78 8.67 -6.92 5.68
C ILE A 78 10.10 -6.78 5.20
N HIS A 79 10.49 -7.69 4.30
CA HIS A 79 11.77 -7.65 3.63
C HIS A 79 11.59 -7.12 2.20
N ALA A 80 12.15 -5.95 1.90
CA ALA A 80 12.21 -5.44 0.54
C ALA A 80 13.46 -6.00 -0.17
N ASN A 81 13.32 -7.21 -0.71
CA ASN A 81 14.38 -7.93 -1.43
C ASN A 81 15.08 -7.10 -2.52
N LYS A 82 14.36 -6.19 -3.19
CA LYS A 82 14.90 -5.36 -4.28
C LYS A 82 15.95 -4.35 -3.84
N VAL A 83 15.95 -3.98 -2.57
CA VAL A 83 16.91 -3.03 -2.00
C VAL A 83 17.84 -3.70 -1.00
N CYS A 84 17.69 -5.00 -0.71
CA CYS A 84 18.54 -5.71 0.24
C CYS A 84 19.94 -5.97 -0.31
N GLY A 85 20.95 -5.86 0.55
CA GLY A 85 22.35 -6.13 0.20
C GLY A 85 22.77 -7.59 0.34
N TYR A 86 21.87 -8.48 0.80
CA TYR A 86 22.13 -9.92 1.00
C TYR A 86 23.42 -10.20 1.81
N CYS A 87 23.73 -9.35 2.79
CA CYS A 87 25.01 -9.40 3.51
C CYS A 87 25.19 -10.74 4.25
N ASP A 88 26.41 -11.28 4.27
CA ASP A 88 26.79 -12.34 5.21
C ASP A 88 26.60 -11.85 6.66
N LEU A 89 27.32 -10.79 7.05
CA LEU A 89 27.11 -10.09 8.32
C LEU A 89 25.93 -9.11 8.21
N CYS A 90 24.71 -9.62 8.40
CA CYS A 90 23.51 -8.78 8.41
C CYS A 90 23.20 -8.26 9.83
N GLY A 91 23.24 -6.94 10.00
CA GLY A 91 22.90 -6.29 11.28
C GLY A 91 21.42 -6.46 11.70
N GLY A 92 20.54 -6.87 10.79
CA GLY A 92 19.16 -7.24 11.12
C GLY A 92 19.00 -8.70 11.56
N TYR A 93 19.97 -9.56 11.24
CA TYR A 93 19.95 -10.99 11.57
C TYR A 93 20.79 -11.31 12.80
N TYR A 94 21.99 -10.74 12.91
CA TYR A 94 22.91 -11.00 14.01
C TYR A 94 22.81 -9.96 15.11
N ARG A 95 23.03 -10.38 16.36
CA ARG A 95 23.28 -9.46 17.47
C ARG A 95 24.64 -8.78 17.34
N THR A 96 24.85 -7.71 18.09
CA THR A 96 26.18 -7.08 18.17
C THR A 96 27.20 -8.04 18.79
N ASN A 97 28.45 -7.93 18.36
CA ASN A 97 29.59 -8.70 18.89
C ASN A 97 29.48 -10.24 18.73
N VAL A 98 28.83 -10.72 17.68
CA VAL A 98 28.92 -12.16 17.29
C VAL A 98 30.36 -12.51 16.92
N LYS A 99 30.85 -13.63 17.44
CA LYS A 99 32.21 -14.13 17.15
C LYS A 99 32.24 -15.01 15.91
N GLU A 100 31.16 -15.74 15.66
CA GLU A 100 31.01 -16.67 14.55
C GLU A 100 29.69 -16.39 13.82
N LEU A 101 29.72 -16.39 12.49
CA LEU A 101 28.56 -16.14 11.63
C LEU A 101 27.84 -17.45 11.33
N ASN A 102 27.23 -18.03 12.36
CA ASN A 102 26.45 -19.27 12.25
C ASN A 102 25.00 -19.04 12.69
N THR A 103 24.13 -20.04 12.49
CA THR A 103 22.70 -19.95 12.82
C THR A 103 22.37 -20.42 14.24
N ALA A 104 23.30 -20.27 15.19
CA ALA A 104 23.02 -20.56 16.59
C ALA A 104 22.09 -19.49 17.20
N ALA A 105 21.19 -19.89 18.08
CA ALA A 105 20.14 -19.02 18.62
C ALA A 105 20.72 -17.81 19.37
N GLU A 106 21.83 -17.99 20.09
CA GLU A 106 22.53 -16.92 20.80
C GLU A 106 23.08 -15.85 19.87
N ASN A 107 23.30 -16.14 18.58
CA ASN A 107 23.81 -15.18 17.61
C ASN A 107 22.69 -14.36 16.96
N MET A 108 21.44 -14.85 17.00
CA MET A 108 20.32 -14.21 16.31
C MET A 108 19.79 -12.98 17.05
N MET A 109 19.42 -11.96 16.28
CA MET A 109 18.74 -10.75 16.76
C MET A 109 17.25 -10.97 16.99
N CYS A 110 16.61 -11.82 16.18
CA CYS A 110 15.19 -12.09 16.27
C CYS A 110 14.91 -13.03 17.46
N PRO A 111 14.16 -12.60 18.50
CA PRO A 111 13.95 -13.40 19.70
C PRO A 111 13.06 -14.62 19.46
N THR A 112 12.24 -14.60 18.41
CA THR A 112 11.34 -15.70 18.04
C THR A 112 11.90 -16.62 16.96
N GLY A 113 13.12 -16.35 16.47
CA GLY A 113 13.72 -17.12 15.38
C GLY A 113 13.02 -16.93 14.03
N ALA A 114 12.23 -15.86 13.85
CA ALA A 114 11.40 -15.63 12.66
C ALA A 114 12.18 -15.25 11.39
N ILE A 115 13.51 -15.19 11.41
CA ILE A 115 14.31 -14.85 10.23
C ILE A 115 15.08 -16.09 9.81
N LEU A 116 14.79 -16.57 8.61
CA LEU A 116 15.48 -17.70 7.99
C LEU A 116 16.61 -17.17 7.13
N ARG A 117 17.81 -17.71 7.32
CA ARG A 117 19.01 -17.37 6.54
C ARG A 117 19.37 -18.53 5.63
N LYS A 118 19.50 -18.26 4.33
CA LYS A 118 19.84 -19.24 3.30
C LYS A 118 21.08 -18.79 2.53
N PHE A 119 22.06 -19.68 2.40
CA PHE A 119 23.23 -19.42 1.54
C PHE A 119 22.80 -19.36 0.07
N VAL A 120 23.29 -18.35 -0.65
CA VAL A 120 23.05 -18.20 -2.10
C VAL A 120 24.37 -18.48 -2.83
N GLU A 121 25.36 -17.63 -2.63
CA GLU A 121 26.73 -17.74 -3.13
C GLU A 121 27.65 -16.91 -2.23
N ASP A 122 28.97 -17.01 -2.32
CA ASP A 122 29.85 -16.15 -1.51
C ASP A 122 29.88 -14.71 -2.06
N PRO A 123 29.70 -13.64 -1.23
CA PRO A 123 29.45 -13.59 0.21
C PRO A 123 27.96 -13.35 0.57
N TYR A 124 27.03 -13.79 -0.27
CA TYR A 124 25.61 -13.46 -0.24
C TYR A 124 24.72 -14.51 0.45
N PHE A 125 23.88 -14.01 1.34
CA PHE A 125 22.86 -14.79 2.04
C PHE A 125 21.48 -14.14 1.89
N GLU A 126 20.49 -14.96 1.57
CA GLU A 126 19.08 -14.57 1.52
C GLU A 126 18.44 -14.68 2.90
N TYR A 127 17.59 -13.70 3.20
CA TYR A 127 16.83 -13.62 4.43
C TYR A 127 15.34 -13.69 4.12
N THR A 128 14.62 -14.61 4.75
CA THR A 128 13.16 -14.72 4.64
C THR A 128 12.53 -14.55 6.01
N ILE A 129 11.37 -13.91 6.07
CA ILE A 129 10.62 -13.73 7.32
C ILE A 129 9.57 -14.84 7.41
N ASP A 130 9.63 -15.64 8.46
CA ASP A 130 8.54 -16.51 8.88
C ASP A 130 7.48 -15.65 9.59
N GLU A 131 6.36 -15.42 8.91
CA GLU A 131 5.31 -14.54 9.42
C GLU A 131 4.58 -15.11 10.64
N ASP A 132 4.54 -16.44 10.81
CA ASP A 132 3.87 -17.09 11.94
C ASP A 132 4.65 -16.88 13.23
N LEU A 133 5.98 -16.87 13.14
CA LEU A 133 6.89 -16.58 14.26
C LEU A 133 7.12 -15.07 14.47
N CYS A 134 6.92 -14.24 13.44
CA CYS A 134 7.19 -12.81 13.54
C CYS A 134 6.13 -12.10 14.39
N ASN A 135 6.55 -11.54 15.52
CA ASN A 135 5.66 -10.83 16.44
C ASN A 135 5.72 -9.30 16.31
N GLY A 136 6.45 -8.76 15.33
CA GLY A 136 6.51 -7.32 15.08
C GLY A 136 7.38 -6.51 16.06
N CYS A 137 8.29 -7.13 16.81
CA CYS A 137 9.15 -6.43 17.78
C CYS A 137 10.11 -5.38 17.17
N GLY A 138 10.41 -5.48 15.88
CA GLY A 138 11.21 -4.48 15.15
C GLY A 138 12.71 -4.46 15.46
N LYS A 139 13.24 -5.41 16.24
CA LYS A 139 14.69 -5.48 16.54
C LYS A 139 15.53 -5.63 15.27
N CYS A 140 15.15 -6.54 14.38
CA CYS A 140 15.81 -6.73 13.08
C CYS A 140 15.72 -5.51 12.17
N VAL A 141 14.58 -4.81 12.19
CA VAL A 141 14.39 -3.55 11.46
C VAL A 141 15.35 -2.48 11.97
N LYS A 142 15.51 -2.37 13.30
CA LYS A 142 16.45 -1.43 13.91
C LYS A 142 17.88 -1.74 13.49
N GLY A 143 18.30 -3.00 13.61
CA GLY A 143 19.64 -3.42 13.23
C GLY A 143 19.95 -3.23 11.73
N CYS A 144 19.02 -3.60 10.85
CA CYS A 144 19.14 -3.38 9.40
C CYS A 144 19.18 -1.89 9.04
N SER A 145 18.46 -1.04 9.77
CA SER A 145 18.47 0.42 9.55
C SER A 145 19.75 1.08 10.09
N SER A 146 20.36 0.55 11.15
CA SER A 146 21.56 1.12 11.75
C SER A 146 22.85 0.68 11.06
N PHE A 147 22.90 -0.53 10.50
CA PHE A 147 24.13 -1.13 9.98
C PHE A 147 24.00 -1.71 8.56
N GLY A 148 22.83 -1.58 7.94
CA GLY A 148 22.57 -2.01 6.57
C GLY A 148 21.93 -0.89 5.77
N ASN A 149 21.16 -1.27 4.77
CA ASN A 149 20.47 -0.35 3.87
C ASN A 149 18.98 -0.15 4.22
N GLY A 150 18.52 -0.61 5.39
CA GLY A 150 17.14 -0.43 5.82
C GLY A 150 16.10 -1.24 5.03
N SER A 151 16.51 -2.32 4.33
CA SER A 151 15.62 -3.22 3.57
C SER A 151 14.62 -4.00 4.41
N LEU A 152 14.77 -4.05 5.74
CA LEU A 152 13.77 -4.55 6.68
C LEU A 152 13.00 -3.40 7.30
N TYR A 153 11.66 -3.46 7.30
CA TYR A 153 10.79 -2.49 7.96
C TYR A 153 9.48 -3.13 8.46
N LEU A 154 8.74 -2.44 9.33
CA LEU A 154 7.48 -2.95 9.86
C LEU A 154 6.29 -2.47 9.02
N GLN A 155 5.32 -3.36 8.79
CA GLN A 155 4.01 -3.03 8.21
C GLN A 155 2.91 -3.79 8.97
N ILE A 156 1.71 -3.23 9.00
CA ILE A 156 0.50 -3.92 9.43
C ILE A 156 -0.01 -4.74 8.26
N LYS A 157 -0.13 -6.05 8.46
CA LYS A 157 -0.66 -7.01 7.49
C LYS A 157 -2.18 -6.97 7.54
N GLN A 158 -2.81 -6.46 6.47
CA GLN A 158 -4.25 -6.18 6.45
C GLN A 158 -5.10 -7.46 6.44
N ASP A 159 -4.53 -8.56 5.99
CA ASP A 159 -5.10 -9.92 6.09
C ASP A 159 -5.12 -10.46 7.52
N LEU A 160 -4.23 -9.98 8.39
CA LEU A 160 -4.19 -10.35 9.81
C LEU A 160 -4.91 -9.33 10.70
N CYS A 161 -4.89 -8.06 10.31
CA CYS A 161 -5.40 -6.96 11.10
C CYS A 161 -6.93 -7.06 11.25
N LEU A 162 -7.42 -7.04 12.49
CA LEU A 162 -8.86 -6.98 12.79
C LEU A 162 -9.49 -5.60 12.52
N ASN A 163 -8.70 -4.65 12.02
CA ASN A 163 -9.07 -3.25 11.79
C ASN A 163 -9.83 -2.62 12.96
N CYS A 164 -9.29 -2.75 14.18
CA CYS A 164 -9.91 -2.26 15.41
C CYS A 164 -10.34 -0.78 15.27
N ASN A 165 -11.49 -0.41 15.85
CA ASN A 165 -11.98 0.98 15.84
C ASN A 165 -10.94 1.96 16.41
N GLU A 166 -10.19 1.54 17.43
CA GLU A 166 -9.03 2.24 17.96
C GLU A 166 -7.88 1.26 18.10
N CYS A 167 -6.80 1.46 17.34
CA CYS A 167 -5.62 0.60 17.41
C CYS A 167 -4.81 0.94 18.66
N GLN A 168 -4.75 0.02 19.63
CA GLN A 168 -3.94 0.18 20.84
C GLN A 168 -2.46 0.44 20.54
N ILE A 169 -1.90 -0.16 19.48
CA ILE A 169 -0.52 0.13 19.06
C ILE A 169 -0.38 1.60 18.65
N SER A 170 -1.39 2.16 17.98
CA SER A 170 -1.38 3.55 17.53
C SER A 170 -1.38 4.53 18.71
N THR A 171 -2.19 4.26 19.74
CA THR A 171 -2.30 5.16 20.92
C THR A 171 -1.01 5.22 21.72
N VAL A 172 -0.20 4.16 21.71
CA VAL A 172 1.09 4.10 22.39
C VAL A 172 2.28 4.29 21.44
N CYS A 173 2.10 4.57 20.15
CA CYS A 173 3.23 4.70 19.22
C CYS A 173 4.01 5.99 19.49
N ALA A 174 5.23 5.89 20.04
CA ALA A 174 6.01 7.06 20.46
C ALA A 174 6.37 8.02 19.30
N SER A 175 6.46 7.53 18.06
CA SER A 175 6.77 8.36 16.90
C SER A 175 5.55 8.79 16.09
N GLY A 176 4.34 8.35 16.46
CA GLY A 176 3.14 8.64 15.67
C GLY A 176 3.15 8.01 14.27
N ALA A 177 3.92 6.95 14.05
CA ALA A 177 4.07 6.32 12.73
C ALA A 177 2.82 5.57 12.26
N ILE A 178 1.84 5.32 13.13
CA ILE A 178 0.64 4.54 12.80
C ILE A 178 -0.51 5.50 12.50
N THR A 179 -1.05 5.41 11.29
CA THR A 179 -2.13 6.28 10.82
C THR A 179 -3.18 5.47 10.05
N ARG A 180 -4.35 6.07 9.86
CA ARG A 180 -5.41 5.53 8.99
C ARG A 180 -5.18 5.98 7.55
N VAL A 181 -5.10 5.04 6.63
CA VAL A 181 -4.85 5.30 5.20
C VAL A 181 -5.76 4.44 4.32
N PRO A 182 -6.08 4.90 3.09
CA PRO A 182 -6.76 4.05 2.11
C PRO A 182 -5.95 2.79 1.78
N TYR A 183 -6.63 1.67 1.51
CA TYR A 183 -5.96 0.42 1.14
C TYR A 183 -4.97 0.59 -0.02
N ALA A 184 -5.35 1.37 -1.04
CA ALA A 184 -4.55 1.64 -2.23
C ALA A 184 -3.17 2.26 -1.95
N THR A 185 -2.99 2.88 -0.79
CA THR A 185 -1.73 3.54 -0.38
C THR A 185 -1.18 3.01 0.94
N ALA A 186 -1.72 1.89 1.44
CA ALA A 186 -1.33 1.34 2.74
C ALA A 186 0.14 0.88 2.73
N TYR A 187 0.52 0.04 1.78
CA TYR A 187 1.87 -0.52 1.78
C TYR A 187 2.88 0.44 1.14
N LYS A 188 3.77 0.99 1.97
CA LYS A 188 4.87 1.84 1.52
C LYS A 188 6.19 1.09 1.61
N LEU A 189 7.03 1.26 0.59
CA LEU A 189 8.46 0.94 0.70
C LEU A 189 9.13 1.99 1.59
N LYS A 190 10.10 1.56 2.40
CA LYS A 190 10.99 2.48 3.11
C LYS A 190 11.91 3.15 2.10
N GLY A 191 12.04 4.48 2.20
CA GLY A 191 12.86 5.31 1.33
C GLY A 191 14.20 5.67 1.93
#